data_AF-A0A2N5DYQ5-F1
#
_entry.id   AF-A0A2N5DYQ5-F1
#
_cell.length_a   1.000
_cell.length_b   1.000
_cell.length_c   1.000
_cell.angle_alpha   90.00
_cell.angle_beta   90.00
_cell.angle_gamma   90.00
#
_symmetry.space_group_name_H-M   'P 1'
#
loop_
_entity.id
_entity.type
_entity.pdbx_description
1 polymer ?
#
loop_
_entity_poly.entity_id
_entity_poly.type
_entity_poly.pdbx_seq_one_letter_code
_entity_poly.pdbx_strand_id
1 'polypeptide(L)' 'MPEEIRHIPCGAKTRAGTPCKRTDISTNGRCKYHGGHSTGALTSEGKARQLEGYRRWQREKAENLQK' A
#
# COMPACT_ATOMS: atom_id res chain seq x y z
N MET A 1 -17.58 6.75 -7.40
CA MET A 1 -17.29 6.08 -6.11
C MET A 1 -18.60 5.70 -5.47
N PRO A 2 -18.77 4.45 -4.99
CA PRO A 2 -19.94 4.04 -4.21
C PRO A 2 -20.21 5.02 -3.06
N GLU A 3 -21.47 5.27 -2.73
CA GLU A 3 -21.86 6.16 -1.62
C GLU A 3 -21.29 5.65 -0.28
N GLU A 4 -21.27 4.34 -0.10
CA GLU A 4 -20.83 3.63 1.11
C GLU A 4 -19.39 3.92 1.52
N ILE A 5 -18.53 4.29 0.57
CA ILE A 5 -17.12 4.60 0.83
C ILE A 5 -16.84 6.10 0.90
N ARG A 6 -17.86 6.94 0.69
CA ARG A 6 -17.72 8.39 0.88
C ARG A 6 -17.55 8.67 2.37
N HIS A 7 -16.66 9.60 2.70
CA HIS A 7 -16.31 9.99 4.08
C HIS A 7 -15.51 8.97 4.90
N ILE A 8 -15.16 7.80 4.35
CA ILE A 8 -14.22 6.89 5.01
C ILE A 8 -12.79 7.46 4.88
N PRO A 9 -12.03 7.59 5.97
CA PRO A 9 -10.65 8.05 5.91
C PRO A 9 -9.70 6.98 5.37
N CYS A 10 -8.67 7.40 4.64
CA CYS A 10 -7.66 6.51 4.07
C CYS A 10 -6.94 5.63 5.10
N GLY A 11 -6.70 6.15 6.31
CA GLY A 11 -6.15 5.39 7.44
C GLY A 11 -4.70 4.89 7.29
N ALA A 12 -4.03 5.12 6.16
CA ALA A 12 -2.64 4.71 5.96
C ALA A 12 -1.70 5.47 6.93
N LYS A 13 -0.67 4.80 7.44
CA LYS A 13 0.33 5.44 8.32
C LYS A 13 1.09 6.51 7.54
N THR A 14 1.04 7.75 7.99
CA THR A 14 1.81 8.84 7.39
C THR A 14 3.27 8.79 7.85
N ARG A 15 4.13 9.63 7.24
CA ARG A 15 5.51 9.82 7.68
C ARG A 15 5.63 10.28 9.14
N ALA A 16 4.62 11.00 9.64
CA ALA A 16 4.55 11.43 11.04
C ALA A 16 4.09 10.32 12.01
N GLY A 17 3.82 9.12 11.51
CA GLY A 17 3.39 7.97 12.32
C GLY A 17 1.90 7.91 12.62
N THR A 18 1.14 8.96 12.31
CA THR A 18 -0.32 9.04 12.53
C THR A 18 -1.12 8.48 11.34
N PRO A 19 -2.39 8.06 11.51
CA PRO A 19 -3.25 7.67 10.40
C PRO A 19 -3.60 8.82 9.44
N CYS A 20 -3.70 8.52 8.14
CA CYS A 20 -4.10 9.48 7.11
C CYS A 20 -5.59 9.81 7.23
N LYS A 21 -5.90 11.12 7.31
CA LYS A 21 -7.27 11.66 7.52
C LYS A 21 -8.01 12.01 6.22
N ARG A 22 -7.39 11.83 5.05
CA ARG A 22 -8.00 12.13 3.74
C ARG A 22 -9.18 11.20 3.46
N THR A 23 -10.30 11.76 3.00
CA THR A 23 -11.54 11.02 2.66
C THR A 23 -11.76 10.86 1.16
N ASP A 24 -10.92 11.46 0.32
CA ASP A 24 -10.85 11.21 -1.12
C ASP A 24 -10.15 9.87 -1.41
N ILE A 25 -10.80 8.79 -1.00
CA ILE A 25 -10.32 7.42 -1.21
C ILE A 25 -10.81 6.85 -2.54
N SER A 26 -10.00 5.97 -3.10
CA SER A 26 -10.37 5.14 -4.24
C SER A 26 -11.06 3.86 -3.77
N THR A 27 -11.55 3.04 -4.72
CA THR A 27 -12.23 1.77 -4.41
C THR A 27 -11.36 0.78 -3.62
N ASN A 28 -10.04 0.92 -3.67
CA ASN A 28 -9.10 0.15 -2.86
C ASN A 28 -8.92 0.67 -1.41
N GLY A 29 -9.70 1.68 -0.99
CA GLY A 29 -9.69 2.23 0.36
C GLY A 29 -8.54 3.20 0.65
N ARG A 30 -7.70 3.54 -0.33
CA ARG A 30 -6.56 4.46 -0.16
C ARG A 30 -6.73 5.75 -0.95
N CYS A 31 -6.14 6.84 -0.46
CA CYS A 31 -6.10 8.11 -1.19
C CYS A 31 -4.96 8.11 -2.23
N LYS A 32 -4.95 9.08 -3.14
CA LYS A 32 -3.95 9.19 -4.21
C LYS A 32 -2.48 9.14 -3.74
N TYR A 33 -2.20 9.63 -2.52
CA TYR A 33 -0.85 9.64 -1.95
C TYR A 33 -0.42 8.31 -1.32
N HIS A 34 -1.38 7.42 -1.06
CA HIS A 34 -1.15 6.10 -0.46
C HIS A 34 -1.57 4.97 -1.41
N GLY A 35 -1.47 5.21 -2.73
CA GLY A 35 -1.72 4.19 -3.75
C GLY A 35 -3.19 4.06 -4.18
N GLY A 36 -4.06 5.00 -3.83
CA GLY A 36 -5.47 5.00 -4.24
C GLY A 36 -5.67 4.82 -5.74
N HIS A 37 -4.87 5.53 -6.54
CA HIS A 37 -4.90 5.45 -8.00
C HIS A 37 -3.95 4.40 -8.59
N SER A 38 -3.25 3.63 -7.74
CA SER A 38 -2.39 2.56 -8.24
C SER A 38 -3.25 1.39 -8.69
N THR A 39 -2.98 0.89 -9.90
CA THR A 39 -3.58 -0.33 -10.44
C THR A 39 -2.80 -1.59 -10.04
N GLY A 40 -1.67 -1.43 -9.35
CA GLY A 40 -0.74 -2.53 -9.08
C GLY A 40 -0.06 -3.05 -10.36
N ALA A 41 0.67 -4.16 -10.24
CA ALA A 41 1.24 -4.83 -11.40
C ALA A 41 0.14 -5.62 -12.14
N LEU A 42 -0.10 -5.29 -13.41
CA LEU A 42 -1.11 -5.93 -14.23
C LEU A 42 -0.57 -7.18 -14.95
N THR A 43 0.71 -7.17 -15.35
CA THR A 43 1.34 -8.27 -16.08
C THR A 43 1.90 -9.35 -15.15
N SER A 44 2.01 -10.58 -15.65
CA SER A 44 2.66 -11.69 -14.93
C SER A 44 4.10 -11.36 -14.56
N GLU A 45 4.86 -10.78 -15.49
CA GLU A 45 6.23 -10.33 -15.27
C GLU A 45 6.32 -9.27 -14.16
N GLY A 46 5.43 -8.26 -14.19
CA GLY A 46 5.40 -7.21 -13.18
C GLY A 46 5.08 -7.76 -11.78
N LYS A 47 4.15 -8.71 -11.69
CA LYS A 47 3.81 -9.41 -10.44
C LYS A 47 5.00 -10.24 -9.93
N ALA A 48 5.70 -10.95 -10.81
CA ALA A 48 6.88 -11.73 -10.46
C ALA A 48 8.00 -10.84 -9.89
N ARG A 49 8.25 -9.70 -10.53
CA ARG A 49 9.24 -8.71 -10.08
C ARG A 49 8.91 -8.15 -8.69
N GLN A 50 7.64 -7.80 -8.44
CA GLN A 50 7.21 -7.34 -7.12
C GLN A 50 7.40 -8.41 -6.04
N LEU A 51 7.03 -9.66 -6.34
CA LEU A 51 7.19 -10.78 -5.41
C LEU A 51 8.65 -11.06 -5.09
N GLU A 52 9.53 -11.01 -6.09
CA GLU A 52 10.97 -11.19 -5.89
C GLU A 52 11.54 -10.11 -4.96
N GLY A 53 11.20 -8.85 -5.19
CA GLY A 53 11.60 -7.73 -4.31
C GLY A 53 11.11 -7.92 -2.87
N TYR A 54 9.86 -8.36 -2.70
CA TYR A 54 9.32 -8.67 -1.36
C TYR A 54 10.07 -9.82 -0.68
N ARG A 55 10.37 -10.90 -1.40
CA ARG A 55 11.16 -12.04 -0.88
C ARG A 55 12.57 -11.62 -0.47
N ARG A 56 13.21 -10.73 -1.24
CA ARG A 56 14.52 -10.16 -0.89
C ARG A 56 14.44 -9.39 0.43
N TRP A 57 13.48 -8.47 0.56
CA TRP A 57 13.27 -7.71 1.79
C TRP A 57 13.02 -8.60 3.01
N GLN A 58 12.25 -9.69 2.85
CA GLN A 58 12.01 -10.65 3.94
C GLN A 58 13.29 -11.32 4.43
N ARG A 59 14.17 -11.75 3.51
CA ARG A 59 15.48 -12.35 3.88
C ARG A 59 16.34 -11.34 4.63
N GLU A 60 16.48 -10.12 4.10
CA GLU A 60 17.24 -9.05 4.75
C GLU A 60 16.66 -8.74 6.15
N LYS A 61 15.34 -8.76 6.32
CA LYS A 61 14.71 -8.58 7.63
C LYS A 61 14.99 -9.72 8.61
N ALA A 62 14.94 -10.97 8.15
CA ALA A 62 15.22 -12.13 8.98
C ALA A 62 16.68 -12.14 9.48
N GLU A 63 17.63 -11.85 8.59
CA GLU A 63 19.06 -11.74 8.93
C GLU A 63 19.32 -10.62 9.94
N ASN A 64 18.68 -9.45 9.75
CA ASN A 64 18.83 -8.32 10.66
C ASN A 64 18.18 -8.55 12.04
N LEU A 65 17.23 -9.48 12.16
CA LEU A 65 16.61 -9.84 13.44
C LEU A 65 17.45 -10.85 14.24
N GLN A 66 18.37 -11.55 13.57
CA GLN A 66 19.28 -12.52 14.18
C GLN A 66 20.60 -11.89 14.66
N LYS A 67 20.80 -10.59 14.39
CA LYS A 67 21.89 -9.76 14.91
C LYS A 67 21.42 -9.00 16.15
#